data_AF-A0A937Z1T5-F1
#
_entry.id   AF-A0A937Z1T5-F1
#
_cell.length_a   1.000
_cell.length_b   1.000
_cell.length_c   1.000
_cell.angle_alpha   90.00
_cell.angle_beta   90.00
_cell.angle_gamma   90.00
#
_symmetry.space_group_name_H-M   'P 1'
#
loop_
_entity.id
_entity.type
_entity.pdbx_description
1 polymer ?
#
loop_
_entity_poly.entity_id
_entity_poly.type
_entity_poly.pdbx_seq_one_letter_code
_entity_poly.pdbx_strand_id
1 'polypeptide(L)'
;MDRRLAKGALSSDDVLGLVAGQVRQLHHASRSAALRPSVTEATERDLSRAYRAAIVGIAQGVFERLPLNEAVTDHLVEVGIAAFTRAWLPSLPLTSGVVVAGYGASDVFPRLRHLEIHGILGGHLLYDHRLNVDISTRDSARVVPFAQQQMVYRFMEGIDPDYRDFIEDEFAEVWAKSLRAVLHGITELTREQREHYSTVAASQAEAELRRYLARLREYGRTHFADPVMDMVSSLPKDELGDLAESLVNLTSLRHRLSSELETVGGPVDVAVISKGDGLVWIKRKHYFRGELNPQFLARYARRGHDGTTER
;
A
#
# COMPACT_ATOMS: atom_id res chain seq x y z
N MET A 1 22.86 -14.28 -30.36
CA MET A 1 23.76 -13.11 -30.46
C MET A 1 23.09 -12.13 -31.41
N ASP A 2 22.60 -11.04 -30.84
CA ASP A 2 21.53 -10.21 -31.37
C ASP A 2 21.91 -9.46 -32.66
N ARG A 3 21.01 -9.43 -33.64
CA ARG A 3 21.11 -8.63 -34.88
C ARG A 3 21.03 -7.10 -34.63
N ARG A 4 21.20 -6.65 -33.38
CA ARG A 4 21.06 -5.27 -32.92
C ARG A 4 22.39 -4.53 -32.72
N LEU A 5 23.54 -5.20 -32.84
CA LEU A 5 24.86 -4.58 -32.58
C LEU A 5 25.65 -4.19 -33.85
N ALA A 6 25.03 -4.26 -35.03
CA ALA A 6 25.66 -3.85 -36.28
C ALA A 6 24.81 -2.79 -37.00
N LYS A 7 24.84 -1.55 -36.52
CA LYS A 7 24.48 -0.34 -37.29
C LYS A 7 25.07 0.88 -36.59
N GLY A 8 25.73 1.74 -37.39
CA GLY A 8 26.24 3.03 -36.95
C GLY A 8 25.14 3.92 -36.38
N ALA A 9 25.56 4.96 -35.66
CA ALA A 9 24.75 5.93 -34.91
C ALA A 9 23.26 6.00 -35.29
N LEU A 10 22.38 5.83 -34.28
CA LEU A 10 20.94 6.06 -34.41
C LEU A 10 20.69 7.46 -34.99
N SER A 11 19.86 7.54 -36.04
CA SER A 11 19.44 8.84 -36.57
C SER A 11 18.51 9.54 -35.59
N SER A 12 18.35 10.87 -35.71
CA SER A 12 17.39 11.62 -34.91
C SER A 12 15.95 11.09 -35.07
N ASP A 13 15.60 10.60 -36.25
CA ASP A 13 14.28 10.03 -36.53
C ASP A 13 14.08 8.66 -35.87
N ASP A 14 15.14 7.82 -35.81
CA ASP A 14 15.11 6.56 -35.08
C ASP A 14 14.92 6.81 -33.58
N VAL A 15 15.61 7.82 -33.02
CA VAL A 15 15.48 8.21 -31.62
C VAL A 15 14.07 8.76 -31.34
N LEU A 16 13.54 9.63 -32.21
CA LEU A 16 12.17 10.14 -32.08
C LEU A 16 11.14 9.01 -32.15
N GLY A 17 11.32 8.04 -33.05
CA GLY A 17 10.45 6.88 -33.18
C GLY A 17 10.40 6.03 -31.90
N LEU A 18 11.56 5.82 -31.27
CA LEU A 18 11.68 5.11 -29.99
C LEU A 18 11.00 5.88 -28.85
N VAL A 19 11.30 7.18 -28.72
CA VAL A 19 10.70 8.04 -27.68
C VAL A 19 9.18 8.09 -27.85
N ALA A 20 8.69 8.37 -29.06
CA ALA A 20 7.26 8.40 -29.34
C ALA A 20 6.59 7.05 -29.09
N GLY A 21 7.27 5.94 -29.37
CA GLY A 21 6.79 4.60 -29.03
C GLY A 21 6.56 4.41 -27.54
N GLN A 22 7.55 4.77 -26.72
CA GLN A 22 7.47 4.68 -25.26
C GLN A 22 6.40 5.61 -24.68
N VAL A 23 6.36 6.88 -25.12
CA VAL A 23 5.35 7.84 -24.66
C VAL A 23 3.94 7.38 -25.03
N ARG A 24 3.72 6.84 -26.23
CA ARG A 24 2.42 6.26 -26.61
C ARG A 24 2.02 5.08 -25.74
N GLN A 25 2.97 4.22 -25.35
CA GLN A 25 2.68 3.10 -24.46
C GLN A 25 2.24 3.60 -23.08
N LEU A 26 2.94 4.59 -22.51
CA LEU A 26 2.58 5.21 -21.24
C LEU A 26 1.24 5.93 -21.32
N HIS A 27 0.99 6.65 -22.41
CA HIS A 27 -0.27 7.33 -22.67
C HIS A 27 -1.45 6.34 -22.78
N HIS A 28 -1.28 5.25 -23.51
CA HIS A 28 -2.28 4.21 -23.60
C HIS A 28 -2.56 3.58 -22.22
N ALA A 29 -1.51 3.25 -21.46
CA ALA A 29 -1.65 2.71 -20.12
C ALA A 29 -2.38 3.67 -19.18
N SER A 30 -2.04 4.95 -19.22
CA SER A 30 -2.67 5.97 -18.37
C SER A 30 -4.14 6.20 -18.74
N ARG A 31 -4.47 6.29 -20.02
CA ARG A 31 -5.86 6.48 -20.51
C ARG A 31 -6.76 5.27 -20.27
N SER A 32 -6.18 4.07 -20.23
CA SER A 32 -6.93 2.83 -19.95
C SER A 32 -7.29 2.68 -18.48
N ALA A 33 -6.59 3.39 -17.58
CA ALA A 33 -6.90 3.35 -16.16
C ALA A 33 -8.10 4.22 -15.80
N ALA A 34 -8.81 3.80 -14.76
CA ALA A 34 -9.94 4.54 -14.21
C ALA A 34 -9.48 5.88 -13.63
N LEU A 35 -10.35 6.88 -13.74
CA LEU A 35 -10.22 8.14 -13.01
C LEU A 35 -10.32 7.88 -11.51
N ARG A 36 -9.58 8.68 -10.73
CA ARG A 36 -9.71 8.70 -9.28
C ARG A 36 -11.09 9.20 -8.85
N PRO A 37 -11.60 8.79 -7.66
CA PRO A 37 -12.97 9.08 -7.21
C PRO A 37 -13.39 10.55 -7.27
N SER A 38 -12.47 11.48 -7.03
CA SER A 38 -12.74 12.93 -6.99
C SER A 38 -12.55 13.66 -8.32
N VAL A 39 -12.19 12.95 -9.39
CA VAL A 39 -11.79 13.55 -10.67
C VAL A 39 -12.76 13.14 -11.78
N THR A 40 -13.13 14.10 -12.62
CA THR A 40 -13.92 13.87 -13.84
C THR A 40 -13.06 14.10 -15.08
N GLU A 41 -13.52 13.63 -16.25
CA GLU A 41 -12.85 13.96 -17.52
C GLU A 41 -12.86 15.47 -17.82
N ALA A 42 -13.86 16.22 -17.33
CA ALA A 42 -13.87 17.67 -17.44
C ALA A 42 -12.72 18.28 -16.60
N THR A 43 -12.60 17.85 -15.35
CA THR A 43 -11.49 18.24 -14.46
C THR A 43 -10.13 17.93 -15.08
N GLU A 44 -9.95 16.72 -15.62
CA GLU A 44 -8.69 16.30 -16.26
C GLU A 44 -8.33 17.20 -17.47
N ARG A 45 -9.32 17.56 -18.29
CA ARG A 45 -9.13 18.49 -19.42
C ARG A 45 -8.78 19.90 -18.96
N ASP A 46 -9.43 20.40 -17.93
CA ASP A 46 -9.16 21.73 -17.38
C ASP A 46 -7.78 21.80 -16.73
N LEU A 47 -7.38 20.76 -15.99
CA LEU A 47 -6.03 20.60 -15.46
C LEU A 47 -4.97 20.54 -16.58
N SER A 48 -5.24 19.77 -17.64
CA SER A 48 -4.34 19.69 -18.80
C SER A 48 -4.14 21.06 -19.44
N ARG A 49 -5.21 21.87 -19.57
CA ARG A 49 -5.11 23.24 -20.08
C ARG A 49 -4.33 24.15 -19.13
N ALA A 50 -4.61 24.07 -17.83
CA ALA A 50 -4.01 24.94 -16.80
C ALA A 50 -2.51 24.67 -16.63
N TYR A 51 -2.08 23.41 -16.66
CA TYR A 51 -0.70 23.01 -16.37
C TYR A 51 0.13 22.68 -17.62
N ARG A 52 -0.43 22.73 -18.84
CA ARG A 52 0.30 22.47 -20.09
C ARG A 52 1.62 23.20 -20.14
N ALA A 53 1.63 24.53 -19.95
CA ALA A 53 2.85 25.33 -20.08
C ALA A 53 3.95 24.88 -19.10
N ALA A 54 3.58 24.58 -17.85
CA ALA A 54 4.52 24.09 -16.85
C ALA A 54 5.06 22.69 -17.21
N ILE A 55 4.19 21.78 -17.65
CA ILE A 55 4.60 20.41 -18.03
C ILE A 55 5.49 20.44 -19.28
N VAL A 56 5.16 21.25 -20.28
CA VAL A 56 5.99 21.42 -21.48
C VAL A 56 7.36 21.98 -21.10
N GLY A 57 7.43 22.98 -20.21
CA GLY A 57 8.70 23.51 -19.73
C GLY A 57 9.55 22.46 -19.00
N ILE A 58 8.93 21.64 -18.15
CA ILE A 58 9.61 20.52 -17.47
C ILE A 58 10.06 19.48 -18.50
N ALA A 59 9.22 19.12 -19.47
CA ALA A 59 9.57 18.16 -20.51
C ALA A 59 10.78 18.62 -21.32
N GLN A 60 10.84 19.90 -21.69
CA GLN A 60 12.01 20.45 -22.38
C GLN A 60 13.29 20.36 -21.54
N GLY A 61 13.20 20.60 -20.22
CA GLY A 61 14.34 20.49 -19.30
C GLY A 61 14.74 19.07 -18.92
N VAL A 62 13.81 18.10 -18.90
CA VAL A 62 14.11 16.69 -18.57
C VAL A 62 14.61 15.94 -19.79
N PHE A 63 14.00 16.18 -20.95
CA PHE A 63 14.32 15.44 -22.16
C PHE A 63 15.44 16.11 -22.99
N GLU A 64 15.78 17.39 -22.74
CA GLU A 64 16.87 18.20 -23.31
C GLU A 64 17.29 17.88 -24.76
N ARG A 65 18.07 16.80 -24.94
CA ARG A 65 18.68 16.38 -26.21
C ARG A 65 17.82 15.42 -27.02
N LEU A 66 16.73 14.92 -26.43
CA LEU A 66 15.80 14.01 -27.10
C LEU A 66 14.82 14.82 -27.96
N PRO A 67 14.61 14.43 -29.22
CA PRO A 67 13.66 15.09 -30.09
C PRO A 67 12.24 14.88 -29.56
N LEU A 68 11.53 15.98 -29.27
CA LEU A 68 10.11 15.99 -28.94
C LEU A 68 9.36 16.74 -30.04
N ASN A 69 8.47 16.06 -30.75
CA ASN A 69 7.52 16.72 -31.65
C ASN A 69 6.24 17.11 -30.88
N GLU A 70 5.34 17.83 -31.55
CA GLU A 70 4.08 18.30 -30.94
C GLU A 70 3.23 17.14 -30.40
N ALA A 71 3.06 16.06 -31.18
CA ALA A 71 2.28 14.89 -30.75
C ALA A 71 2.86 14.19 -29.51
N VAL A 72 4.19 14.07 -29.42
CA VAL A 72 4.86 13.52 -28.22
C VAL A 72 4.67 14.46 -27.04
N THR A 73 4.78 15.77 -27.27
CA THR A 73 4.59 16.79 -26.24
C THR A 73 3.16 16.76 -25.68
N ASP A 74 2.16 16.61 -26.54
CA ASP A 74 0.76 16.51 -26.14
C ASP A 74 0.50 15.26 -25.30
N HIS A 75 1.03 14.10 -25.73
CA HIS A 75 0.94 12.89 -24.93
C HIS A 75 1.68 13.02 -23.58
N LEU A 76 2.82 13.71 -23.52
CA LEU A 76 3.53 13.95 -22.27
C LEU A 76 2.72 14.83 -21.31
N VAL A 77 2.03 15.84 -21.82
CA VAL A 77 1.10 16.66 -21.02
C VAL A 77 -0.02 15.79 -20.46
N GLU A 78 -0.66 14.98 -21.30
CA GLU A 78 -1.74 14.10 -20.88
C GLU A 78 -1.27 13.03 -19.88
N VAL A 79 -0.10 12.42 -20.10
CA VAL A 79 0.52 11.46 -19.17
C VAL A 79 0.84 12.13 -17.83
N GLY A 80 1.36 13.36 -17.86
CA GLY A 80 1.71 14.12 -16.67
C GLY A 80 0.49 14.41 -15.80
N ILE A 81 -0.66 14.75 -16.39
CA ILE A 81 -1.91 14.92 -15.66
C ILE A 81 -2.47 13.58 -15.20
N ALA A 82 -2.52 12.59 -16.09
CA ALA A 82 -3.02 11.26 -15.80
C ALA A 82 -2.27 10.58 -14.65
N ALA A 83 -0.98 10.86 -14.46
CA ALA A 83 -0.18 10.43 -13.31
C ALA A 83 -0.84 10.78 -11.96
N PHE A 84 -1.55 11.91 -11.88
CA PHE A 84 -2.24 12.35 -10.67
C PHE A 84 -3.74 12.04 -10.67
N THR A 85 -4.39 12.06 -11.84
CA THR A 85 -5.84 11.94 -11.97
C THR A 85 -6.34 10.52 -12.19
N ARG A 86 -5.45 9.58 -12.56
CA ARG A 86 -5.82 8.20 -12.90
C ARG A 86 -5.00 7.17 -12.10
N ALA A 87 -5.64 6.05 -11.77
CA ALA A 87 -5.04 4.96 -11.00
C ALA A 87 -4.20 4.01 -11.86
N TRP A 88 -3.24 4.54 -12.63
CA TRP A 88 -2.34 3.73 -13.48
C TRP A 88 -0.94 3.56 -12.89
N LEU A 89 -0.53 4.46 -11.99
CA LEU A 89 0.69 4.33 -11.22
C LEU A 89 0.41 3.59 -9.90
N PRO A 90 1.32 2.70 -9.43
CA PRO A 90 1.11 1.93 -8.20
C PRO A 90 0.98 2.80 -6.94
N SER A 91 1.72 3.91 -6.89
CA SER A 91 1.74 4.84 -5.76
C SER A 91 2.25 6.21 -6.19
N LEU A 92 1.76 7.25 -5.51
CA LEU A 92 2.38 8.57 -5.56
C LEU A 92 3.37 8.74 -4.39
N PRO A 93 4.46 9.49 -4.56
CA PRO A 93 5.57 9.54 -3.61
C PRO A 93 5.25 10.25 -2.29
N LEU A 94 4.10 10.92 -2.17
CA LEU A 94 3.71 11.67 -0.98
C LEU A 94 2.24 11.45 -0.71
N THR A 95 1.94 10.68 0.33
CA THR A 95 0.57 10.40 0.72
C THR A 95 0.35 10.51 2.21
N SER A 96 -0.89 10.74 2.60
CA SER A 96 -1.31 10.76 3.99
C SER A 96 -2.53 9.87 4.16
N GLY A 97 -2.41 8.86 5.02
CA GLY A 97 -3.51 7.98 5.37
C GLY A 97 -4.48 8.66 6.35
N VAL A 98 -5.77 8.61 6.05
CA VAL A 98 -6.85 9.00 6.96
C VAL A 98 -7.73 7.79 7.21
N VAL A 99 -7.84 7.41 8.49
CA VAL A 99 -8.62 6.27 8.93
C VAL A 99 -9.78 6.76 9.78
N VAL A 100 -10.98 6.33 9.40
CA VAL A 100 -12.20 6.53 10.18
C VAL A 100 -12.73 5.16 10.57
N ALA A 101 -12.79 4.88 11.87
CA ALA A 101 -13.28 3.61 12.40
C ALA A 101 -14.33 3.85 13.51
N GLY A 102 -15.36 3.01 13.55
CA GLY A 102 -16.44 3.12 14.54
C GLY A 102 -17.79 2.70 13.95
N TYR A 103 -18.88 3.30 14.41
CA TYR A 103 -20.23 2.98 13.99
C TYR A 103 -20.89 4.19 13.32
N GLY A 104 -21.46 4.02 12.13
CA GLY A 104 -22.40 4.99 11.58
C GLY A 104 -23.69 5.09 12.42
N ALA A 105 -24.45 6.16 12.21
CA ALA A 105 -25.70 6.40 12.95
C ALA A 105 -26.67 5.21 12.86
N SER A 106 -26.88 4.71 11.64
CA SER A 106 -27.73 3.56 11.32
C SER A 106 -27.01 2.21 11.33
N ASP A 107 -25.70 2.17 11.54
CA ASP A 107 -24.94 0.93 11.46
C ASP A 107 -25.12 0.11 12.75
N VAL A 108 -25.35 -1.19 12.58
CA VAL A 108 -25.42 -2.18 13.66
C VAL A 108 -24.02 -2.66 14.05
N PHE A 109 -23.14 -2.84 13.07
CA PHE A 109 -21.77 -3.34 13.23
C PHE A 109 -20.74 -2.24 12.93
N PRO A 110 -19.52 -2.34 13.48
CA PRO A 110 -18.49 -1.33 13.23
C PRO A 110 -17.96 -1.43 11.79
N ARG A 111 -17.45 -0.31 11.31
CA ARG A 111 -16.88 -0.15 9.98
C ARG A 111 -15.55 0.60 10.07
N LEU A 112 -14.69 0.34 9.10
CA LEU A 112 -13.45 1.07 8.89
C LEU A 112 -13.39 1.59 7.46
N ARG A 113 -13.00 2.85 7.31
CA ARG A 113 -12.73 3.51 6.02
C ARG A 113 -11.33 4.08 6.08
N HIS A 114 -10.47 3.61 5.18
CA HIS A 114 -9.11 4.09 5.01
C HIS A 114 -8.99 4.77 3.65
N LEU A 115 -8.78 6.08 3.70
CA LEU A 115 -8.47 6.92 2.56
C LEU A 115 -6.99 7.19 2.53
N GLU A 116 -6.41 7.23 1.34
CA GLU A 116 -5.08 7.79 1.15
C GLU A 116 -5.19 9.07 0.34
N ILE A 117 -4.72 10.16 0.93
CA ILE A 117 -4.76 11.50 0.36
C ILE A 117 -3.43 11.79 -0.33
N HIS A 118 -3.49 12.21 -1.58
CA HIS A 118 -2.32 12.53 -2.42
C HIS A 118 -2.03 14.03 -2.52
N GLY A 119 -2.95 14.87 -2.01
CA GLY A 119 -2.84 16.33 -2.03
C GLY A 119 -3.98 16.99 -2.80
N ILE A 120 -3.76 18.25 -3.20
CA ILE A 120 -4.75 19.06 -3.90
C ILE A 120 -4.18 19.48 -5.25
N LEU A 121 -4.92 19.26 -6.34
CA LEU A 121 -4.54 19.66 -7.70
C LEU A 121 -5.69 20.44 -8.34
N GLY A 122 -5.43 21.69 -8.76
CA GLY A 122 -6.45 22.57 -9.34
C GLY A 122 -7.70 22.78 -8.46
N GLY A 123 -7.55 22.76 -7.14
CA GLY A 123 -8.66 22.87 -6.19
C GLY A 123 -9.39 21.56 -5.88
N HIS A 124 -8.99 20.45 -6.50
CA HIS A 124 -9.57 19.13 -6.25
C HIS A 124 -8.69 18.32 -5.31
N LEU A 125 -9.27 17.81 -4.22
CA LEU A 125 -8.60 16.86 -3.33
C LEU A 125 -8.43 15.53 -4.06
N LEU A 126 -7.20 15.07 -4.22
CA LEU A 126 -6.89 13.78 -4.80
C LEU A 126 -6.77 12.73 -3.69
N TYR A 127 -7.57 11.68 -3.77
CA TYR A 127 -7.53 10.57 -2.82
C TYR A 127 -7.88 9.25 -3.50
N ASP A 128 -7.44 8.14 -2.89
CA ASP A 128 -7.86 6.79 -3.24
C ASP A 128 -8.49 6.10 -2.01
N HIS A 129 -9.45 5.22 -2.25
CA HIS A 129 -9.93 4.29 -1.22
C HIS A 129 -8.93 3.14 -1.10
N ARG A 130 -8.23 3.04 0.04
CA ARG A 130 -7.22 1.99 0.25
C ARG A 130 -7.81 0.73 0.86
N LEU A 131 -8.61 0.87 1.91
CA LEU A 131 -9.21 -0.27 2.60
C LEU A 131 -10.55 0.12 3.19
N ASN A 132 -11.57 -0.68 2.89
CA ASN A 132 -12.86 -0.60 3.54
C ASN A 132 -13.12 -1.92 4.24
N VAL A 133 -13.47 -1.87 5.52
CA VAL A 133 -13.86 -3.05 6.31
C VAL A 133 -15.26 -2.83 6.82
N ASP A 134 -16.12 -3.83 6.59
CA ASP A 134 -17.49 -3.86 7.07
C ASP A 134 -17.68 -5.14 7.89
N ILE A 135 -17.71 -5.00 9.22
CA ILE A 135 -17.96 -6.13 10.10
C ILE A 135 -19.41 -6.58 9.95
N SER A 136 -19.62 -7.89 9.95
CA SER A 136 -20.93 -8.52 9.79
C SER A 136 -20.98 -9.84 10.54
N THR A 137 -22.10 -10.56 10.44
CA THR A 137 -22.22 -11.92 11.00
C THR A 137 -21.38 -12.95 10.27
N ARG A 138 -20.90 -12.65 9.05
CA ARG A 138 -20.03 -13.54 8.25
C ARG A 138 -18.55 -13.19 8.40
N ASP A 139 -18.25 -11.91 8.53
CA ASP A 139 -16.90 -11.38 8.74
C ASP A 139 -16.91 -10.62 10.07
N SER A 140 -16.70 -11.37 11.15
CA SER A 140 -16.97 -10.94 12.52
C SER A 140 -15.84 -10.13 13.14
N ALA A 141 -14.64 -10.17 12.58
CA ALA A 141 -13.46 -9.51 13.13
C ALA A 141 -12.44 -9.15 12.05
N ARG A 142 -11.70 -8.07 12.30
CA ARG A 142 -10.56 -7.66 11.47
C ARG A 142 -9.48 -7.01 12.31
N VAL A 143 -8.23 -7.41 12.08
CA VAL A 143 -7.05 -6.69 12.59
C VAL A 143 -6.43 -5.93 11.42
N VAL A 144 -6.27 -4.62 11.56
CA VAL A 144 -5.73 -3.74 10.51
C VAL A 144 -4.59 -2.90 11.08
N PRO A 145 -3.33 -3.26 10.80
CA PRO A 145 -2.18 -2.43 11.18
C PRO A 145 -2.00 -1.27 10.19
N PHE A 146 -1.84 -0.04 10.69
CA PHE A 146 -1.53 1.14 9.88
C PHE A 146 -0.08 1.61 10.03
N ALA A 147 0.46 1.49 11.24
CA ALA A 147 1.90 1.59 11.47
C ALA A 147 2.58 0.26 11.08
N GLN A 148 3.91 0.28 11.03
CA GLN A 148 4.84 -0.86 10.90
C GLN A 148 4.16 -2.25 10.91
N GLN A 149 3.73 -2.67 9.71
CA GLN A 149 2.78 -3.78 9.55
C GLN A 149 3.45 -5.15 9.69
N GLN A 150 4.75 -5.23 9.40
CA GLN A 150 5.50 -6.49 9.34
C GLN A 150 5.41 -7.30 10.63
N MET A 151 5.54 -6.65 11.78
CA MET A 151 5.51 -7.35 13.08
C MET A 151 4.13 -7.90 13.41
N VAL A 152 3.07 -7.17 13.05
CA VAL A 152 1.69 -7.62 13.24
C VAL A 152 1.40 -8.82 12.33
N TYR A 153 1.73 -8.73 11.04
CA TYR A 153 1.55 -9.85 10.12
C TYR A 153 2.40 -11.06 10.50
N ARG A 154 3.62 -10.87 10.99
CA ARG A 154 4.45 -11.98 11.48
C ARG A 154 3.81 -12.73 12.64
N PHE A 155 3.22 -11.99 13.59
CA PHE A 155 2.49 -12.60 14.69
C PHE A 155 1.25 -13.35 14.19
N MET A 156 0.48 -12.75 13.27
CA MET A 156 -0.75 -13.33 12.75
C MET A 156 -0.52 -14.53 11.83
N GLU A 157 0.46 -14.45 10.94
CA GLU A 157 0.66 -15.41 9.85
C GLU A 157 1.81 -16.39 10.11
N GLY A 158 2.53 -16.23 11.23
CA GLY A 158 3.61 -17.13 11.65
C GLY A 158 4.92 -16.97 10.88
N ILE A 159 4.99 -16.08 9.89
CA ILE A 159 6.19 -15.83 9.06
C ILE A 159 6.33 -14.34 8.77
N ASP A 160 7.57 -13.87 8.73
CA ASP A 160 7.90 -12.48 8.38
C ASP A 160 7.57 -12.25 6.87
N PRO A 161 6.76 -11.23 6.50
CA PRO A 161 6.35 -11.01 5.11
C PRO A 161 7.51 -10.90 4.13
N ASP A 162 8.56 -10.16 4.49
CA ASP A 162 9.74 -9.97 3.65
C ASP A 162 10.48 -11.30 3.44
N TYR A 163 10.51 -12.15 4.48
CA TYR A 163 11.09 -13.47 4.37
C TYR A 163 10.26 -14.41 3.49
N ARG A 164 8.93 -14.30 3.56
CA ARG A 164 8.05 -15.04 2.64
C ARG A 164 8.32 -14.63 1.20
N ASP A 165 8.29 -13.33 0.91
CA ASP A 165 8.52 -12.81 -0.45
C ASP A 165 9.87 -13.28 -0.99
N PHE A 166 10.93 -13.22 -0.18
CA PHE A 166 12.24 -13.75 -0.54
C PHE A 166 12.20 -15.25 -0.88
N ILE A 167 11.55 -16.09 -0.06
CA ILE A 167 11.42 -17.54 -0.33
C ILE A 167 10.64 -17.77 -1.64
N GLU A 168 9.54 -17.05 -1.85
CA GLU A 168 8.70 -17.20 -3.03
C GLU A 168 9.47 -16.82 -4.31
N ASP A 169 10.22 -15.72 -4.28
CA ASP A 169 11.04 -15.22 -5.39
C ASP A 169 12.22 -16.16 -5.69
N GLU A 170 13.00 -16.54 -4.68
CA GLU A 170 14.13 -17.47 -4.84
C GLU A 170 13.66 -18.83 -5.36
N PHE A 171 12.52 -19.34 -4.85
CA PHE A 171 11.96 -20.59 -5.34
C PHE A 171 11.54 -20.49 -6.80
N ALA A 172 10.89 -19.39 -7.20
CA ALA A 172 10.51 -19.14 -8.59
C ALA A 172 11.74 -19.11 -9.51
N GLU A 173 12.83 -18.46 -9.08
CA GLU A 173 14.07 -18.38 -9.84
C GLU A 173 14.76 -19.75 -9.97
N VAL A 174 14.92 -20.49 -8.88
CA VAL A 174 15.50 -21.84 -8.88
C VAL A 174 14.69 -22.80 -9.75
N TRP A 175 13.36 -22.73 -9.66
CA TRP A 175 12.46 -23.53 -10.49
C TRP A 175 12.64 -23.24 -11.98
N ALA A 176 12.66 -21.95 -12.37
CA ALA A 176 12.87 -21.54 -13.75
C ALA A 176 14.25 -21.96 -14.29
N LYS A 177 15.31 -21.83 -13.48
CA LYS A 177 16.67 -22.29 -13.83
C LYS A 177 16.70 -23.81 -14.04
N SER A 178 16.06 -24.57 -13.17
CA SER A 178 16.02 -26.03 -13.24
C SER A 178 15.36 -26.52 -14.53
N LEU A 179 14.23 -25.92 -14.92
CA LEU A 179 13.55 -26.26 -16.17
C LEU A 179 14.39 -25.96 -17.40
N ARG A 180 15.05 -24.79 -17.42
CA ARG A 180 15.99 -24.44 -18.51
C ARG A 180 17.16 -25.42 -18.57
N ALA A 181 17.70 -25.84 -17.43
CA ALA A 181 18.80 -26.81 -17.37
C ALA A 181 18.39 -28.18 -17.94
N VAL A 182 17.20 -28.68 -17.58
CA VAL A 182 16.65 -29.94 -18.12
C VAL A 182 16.49 -29.85 -19.64
N LEU A 183 15.87 -28.79 -20.16
CA LEU A 183 15.70 -28.60 -21.61
C LEU A 183 17.03 -28.44 -22.34
N HIS A 184 18.01 -27.79 -21.73
CA HIS A 184 19.34 -27.64 -22.31
C HIS A 184 20.11 -28.97 -22.36
N GLY A 185 19.92 -29.83 -21.35
CA GLY A 185 20.57 -31.12 -21.23
C GLY A 185 20.11 -32.17 -22.25
N ILE A 186 18.96 -31.98 -22.90
CA ILE A 186 18.49 -32.86 -23.98
C ILE A 186 19.15 -32.41 -25.30
N THR A 187 20.18 -33.14 -25.72
CA THR A 187 21.03 -32.80 -26.87
C THR A 187 20.38 -33.09 -28.22
N GLU A 188 19.38 -33.97 -28.24
CA GLU A 188 18.72 -34.52 -29.41
C GLU A 188 17.61 -33.59 -29.96
N LEU A 189 17.25 -32.54 -29.22
CA LEU A 189 16.22 -31.59 -29.64
C LEU A 189 16.75 -30.64 -30.72
N THR A 190 15.99 -30.51 -31.80
CA THR A 190 16.21 -29.42 -32.76
C THR A 190 15.92 -28.07 -32.10
N ARG A 191 16.41 -26.98 -32.72
CA ARG A 191 16.16 -25.62 -32.22
C ARG A 191 14.67 -25.30 -32.10
N GLU A 192 13.88 -25.69 -33.10
CA GLU A 192 12.43 -25.45 -33.13
C GLU A 192 11.71 -26.25 -32.03
N GLN A 193 12.08 -27.51 -31.83
CA GLN A 193 11.55 -28.33 -30.74
C GLN A 193 11.90 -27.74 -29.37
N ARG A 194 13.14 -27.25 -29.21
CA ARG A 194 13.58 -26.60 -27.97
C ARG A 194 12.79 -25.33 -27.68
N GLU A 195 12.54 -24.49 -28.69
CA GLU A 195 11.71 -23.28 -28.55
C GLU A 195 10.24 -23.65 -28.21
N HIS A 196 9.68 -24.67 -28.87
CA HIS A 196 8.34 -25.18 -28.58
C HIS A 196 8.23 -25.72 -27.14
N TYR A 197 9.10 -26.66 -26.76
CA TYR A 197 9.10 -27.24 -25.42
C TYR A 197 9.43 -26.23 -24.34
N SER A 198 10.29 -25.24 -24.60
CA SER A 198 10.53 -24.15 -23.65
C SER A 198 9.27 -23.33 -23.40
N THR A 199 8.45 -23.10 -24.42
CA THR A 199 7.20 -22.34 -24.29
C THR A 199 6.15 -23.15 -23.52
N VAL A 200 5.99 -24.43 -23.86
CA VAL A 200 5.05 -25.34 -23.15
C VAL A 200 5.49 -25.55 -21.71
N ALA A 201 6.76 -25.84 -21.46
CA ALA A 201 7.30 -26.04 -20.12
C ALA A 201 7.17 -24.78 -19.26
N ALA A 202 7.44 -23.58 -19.83
CA ALA A 202 7.27 -22.32 -19.10
C ALA A 202 5.82 -22.10 -18.64
N SER A 203 4.85 -22.31 -19.53
CA SER A 203 3.43 -22.12 -19.18
C SER A 203 2.93 -23.13 -18.12
N GLN A 204 3.32 -24.40 -18.23
CA GLN A 204 2.97 -25.43 -17.23
C GLN A 204 3.66 -25.15 -15.90
N ALA A 205 4.94 -24.77 -15.93
CA ALA A 205 5.71 -24.41 -14.74
C ALA A 205 5.13 -23.22 -14.00
N GLU A 206 4.71 -22.19 -14.73
CA GLU A 206 4.05 -21.02 -14.14
C GLU A 206 2.73 -21.42 -13.47
N ALA A 207 1.93 -22.29 -14.10
CA ALA A 207 0.68 -22.77 -13.53
C ALA A 207 0.89 -23.62 -12.26
N GLU A 208 1.91 -24.48 -12.24
CA GLU A 208 2.26 -25.28 -11.05
C GLU A 208 2.85 -24.43 -9.93
N LEU A 209 3.74 -23.48 -10.26
CA LEU A 209 4.30 -22.54 -9.29
C LEU A 209 3.18 -21.72 -8.63
N ARG A 210 2.25 -21.17 -9.42
CA ARG A 210 1.07 -20.45 -8.87
C ARG A 210 0.25 -21.33 -7.93
N ARG A 211 0.02 -22.60 -8.28
CA ARG A 211 -0.71 -23.55 -7.43
C ARG A 211 0.05 -23.91 -6.15
N TYR A 212 1.37 -24.02 -6.22
CA TYR A 212 2.22 -24.24 -5.05
C TYR A 212 2.17 -23.04 -4.09
N LEU A 213 2.41 -21.84 -4.60
CA LEU A 213 2.36 -20.60 -3.81
C LEU A 213 0.98 -20.38 -3.18
N ALA A 214 -0.10 -20.64 -3.92
CA ALA A 214 -1.45 -20.58 -3.38
C ALA A 214 -1.67 -21.55 -2.20
N ARG A 215 -1.14 -22.78 -2.29
CA ARG A 215 -1.24 -23.77 -1.21
C ARG A 215 -0.42 -23.39 0.02
N LEU A 216 0.77 -22.82 -0.15
CA LEU A 216 1.56 -22.30 0.97
C LEU A 216 0.81 -21.19 1.71
N ARG A 217 0.25 -20.24 0.96
CA ARG A 217 -0.52 -19.12 1.53
C ARG A 217 -1.78 -19.62 2.23
N GLU A 218 -2.49 -20.57 1.63
CA GLU A 218 -3.67 -21.18 2.26
C GLU A 218 -3.30 -21.92 3.56
N TYR A 219 -2.20 -22.68 3.56
CA TYR A 219 -1.71 -23.32 4.79
C TYR A 219 -1.41 -22.30 5.88
N GLY A 220 -0.70 -21.21 5.54
CA GLY A 220 -0.42 -20.09 6.43
C GLY A 220 -1.70 -19.46 7.01
N ARG A 221 -2.69 -19.24 6.13
CA ARG A 221 -3.99 -18.69 6.51
C ARG A 221 -4.73 -19.61 7.48
N THR A 222 -4.96 -20.87 7.11
CA THR A 222 -5.77 -21.80 7.89
C THR A 222 -5.14 -22.21 9.23
N HIS A 223 -3.80 -22.30 9.30
CA HIS A 223 -3.12 -22.80 10.51
C HIS A 223 -2.60 -21.71 11.44
N PHE A 224 -2.46 -20.47 10.96
CA PHE A 224 -1.94 -19.36 11.78
C PHE A 224 -2.92 -18.18 11.83
N ALA A 225 -3.29 -17.62 10.67
CA ALA A 225 -4.10 -16.40 10.65
C ALA A 225 -5.54 -16.62 11.12
N ASP A 226 -6.22 -17.64 10.60
CA ASP A 226 -7.62 -17.95 10.93
C ASP A 226 -7.80 -18.22 12.44
N PRO A 227 -6.97 -19.04 13.12
CA PRO A 227 -7.07 -19.21 14.58
C PRO A 227 -6.94 -17.92 15.39
N VAL A 228 -6.04 -17.00 14.98
CA VAL A 228 -5.90 -15.70 15.63
C VAL A 228 -7.15 -14.86 15.40
N MET A 229 -7.70 -14.87 14.19
CA MET A 229 -8.93 -14.13 13.86
C MET A 229 -10.15 -14.68 14.60
N ASP A 230 -10.28 -16.01 14.73
CA ASP A 230 -11.34 -16.67 15.50
C ASP A 230 -11.27 -16.25 16.96
N MET A 231 -10.07 -16.24 17.56
CA MET A 231 -9.86 -15.73 18.91
C MET A 231 -10.31 -14.27 19.01
N VAL A 232 -9.81 -13.38 18.15
CA VAL A 232 -10.17 -11.94 18.14
C VAL A 232 -11.68 -11.74 18.05
N SER A 233 -12.39 -12.56 17.28
CA SER A 233 -13.84 -12.47 17.15
C SER A 233 -14.62 -12.79 18.44
N SER A 234 -13.98 -13.51 19.36
CA SER A 234 -14.56 -13.94 20.64
C SER A 234 -14.10 -13.13 21.85
N LEU A 235 -13.07 -12.28 21.69
CA LEU A 235 -12.48 -11.53 22.80
C LEU A 235 -13.45 -10.45 23.34
N PRO A 236 -13.53 -10.30 24.67
CA PRO A 236 -14.14 -9.13 25.29
C PRO A 236 -13.47 -7.81 24.87
N LYS A 237 -14.20 -6.69 25.03
CA LYS A 237 -13.75 -5.37 24.57
C LYS A 237 -12.48 -4.86 25.25
N ASP A 238 -12.26 -5.24 26.50
CA ASP A 238 -11.06 -4.95 27.29
C ASP A 238 -9.86 -5.77 26.81
N GLU A 239 -10.03 -7.08 26.62
CA GLU A 239 -8.98 -7.95 26.10
C GLU A 239 -8.56 -7.58 24.65
N LEU A 240 -9.50 -7.10 23.83
CA LEU A 240 -9.20 -6.52 22.52
C LEU A 240 -8.26 -5.32 22.62
N GLY A 241 -8.43 -4.49 23.64
CA GLY A 241 -7.56 -3.36 23.92
C GLY A 241 -6.15 -3.80 24.29
N ASP A 242 -6.02 -4.80 25.15
CA ASP A 242 -4.74 -5.35 25.59
C ASP A 242 -3.99 -6.04 24.42
N LEU A 243 -4.70 -6.74 23.55
CA LEU A 243 -4.13 -7.32 22.34
C LEU A 243 -3.60 -6.23 21.39
N ALA A 244 -4.40 -5.18 21.15
CA ALA A 244 -3.99 -4.07 20.30
C ALA A 244 -2.73 -3.37 20.85
N GLU A 245 -2.67 -3.14 22.17
CA GLU A 245 -1.47 -2.62 22.81
C GLU A 245 -0.26 -3.54 22.59
N SER A 246 -0.44 -4.84 22.83
CA SER A 246 0.64 -5.82 22.73
C SER A 246 1.25 -5.86 21.33
N LEU A 247 0.41 -5.80 20.28
CA LEU A 247 0.85 -5.76 18.89
C LEU A 247 1.68 -4.50 18.58
N VAL A 248 1.27 -3.33 19.10
CA VAL A 248 2.03 -2.07 18.93
C VAL A 248 3.36 -2.12 19.71
N ASN A 249 3.35 -2.70 20.91
CA ASN A 249 4.55 -2.86 21.74
C ASN A 249 5.56 -3.85 21.14
N LEU A 250 5.11 -4.92 20.47
CA LEU A 250 6.01 -5.84 19.76
C LEU A 250 6.81 -5.11 18.68
N THR A 251 6.16 -4.19 17.97
CA THR A 251 6.80 -3.34 16.97
C THR A 251 7.83 -2.41 17.59
N SER A 252 7.47 -1.68 18.66
CA SER A 252 8.39 -0.74 19.29
C SER A 252 9.60 -1.44 19.92
N LEU A 253 9.41 -2.65 20.46
CA LEU A 253 10.49 -3.47 21.00
C LEU A 253 11.49 -3.89 19.92
N ARG A 254 11.03 -4.33 18.74
CA ARG A 254 11.94 -4.71 17.65
C ARG A 254 12.84 -3.54 17.26
N HIS A 255 12.29 -2.34 17.09
CA HIS A 255 13.08 -1.16 16.73
C HIS A 255 14.08 -0.75 17.80
N ARG A 256 13.74 -0.88 19.08
CA ARG A 256 14.72 -0.64 20.15
C ARG A 256 15.90 -1.60 20.13
N LEU A 257 15.72 -2.78 19.52
CA LEU A 257 16.73 -3.82 19.41
C LEU A 257 17.44 -3.83 18.03
N SER A 258 16.83 -3.25 16.99
CA SER A 258 17.42 -3.04 15.67
C SER A 258 18.04 -1.64 15.56
N SER A 259 19.01 -1.42 14.66
CA SER A 259 19.59 -0.08 14.43
C SER A 259 18.73 0.80 13.51
N GLU A 260 17.43 0.53 13.44
CA GLU A 260 16.48 1.23 12.56
C GLU A 260 15.94 2.48 13.25
N LEU A 261 15.58 3.51 12.45
CA LEU A 261 14.98 4.73 12.97
C LEU A 261 13.61 4.44 13.63
N GLU A 262 13.45 4.83 14.90
CA GLU A 262 12.17 4.75 15.60
C GLU A 262 11.15 5.68 14.92
N THR A 263 10.28 5.12 14.09
CA THR A 263 9.13 5.85 13.52
C THR A 263 7.90 5.81 14.44
N VAL A 264 7.88 4.87 15.39
CA VAL A 264 6.84 4.70 16.42
C VAL A 264 7.51 4.38 17.75
N GLY A 265 7.23 5.18 18.78
CA GLY A 265 7.84 5.01 20.10
C GLY A 265 7.06 5.72 21.20
N GLY A 266 7.40 5.41 22.46
CA GLY A 266 6.72 5.94 23.64
C GLY A 266 5.50 5.13 24.10
N PRO A 267 4.74 5.63 25.07
CA PRO A 267 3.61 4.91 25.65
C PRO A 267 2.47 4.74 24.64
N VAL A 268 1.86 3.55 24.64
CA VAL A 268 0.71 3.24 23.80
C VAL A 268 -0.57 3.64 24.50
N ASP A 269 -1.37 4.46 23.82
CA ASP A 269 -2.73 4.80 24.22
C ASP A 269 -3.71 3.90 23.49
N VAL A 270 -4.71 3.40 24.21
CA VAL A 270 -5.70 2.46 23.70
C VAL A 270 -7.10 3.01 23.97
N ALA A 271 -7.89 3.12 22.91
CA ALA A 271 -9.30 3.42 22.99
C ALA A 271 -10.12 2.32 22.33
N VAL A 272 -11.31 2.10 22.86
CA VAL A 272 -12.32 1.21 22.30
C VAL A 272 -13.56 2.03 21.97
N ILE A 273 -14.15 1.73 20.81
CA ILE A 273 -15.42 2.32 20.38
C ILE A 273 -16.44 1.19 20.36
N SER A 274 -17.48 1.29 21.19
CA SER A 274 -18.63 0.38 21.15
C SER A 274 -19.90 1.17 20.83
N LYS A 275 -20.94 0.51 20.29
CA LYS A 275 -22.23 1.17 20.02
C LYS A 275 -22.91 1.65 21.30
N GLY A 276 -22.73 0.92 22.41
CA GLY A 276 -23.36 1.23 23.69
C GLY A 276 -22.62 2.31 24.50
N ASP A 277 -21.29 2.26 24.51
CA ASP A 277 -20.47 3.12 25.38
C ASP A 277 -19.85 4.32 24.64
N GLY A 278 -19.87 4.31 23.30
CA GLY A 278 -19.13 5.28 22.50
C GLY A 278 -17.62 5.07 22.60
N LEU A 279 -16.86 6.16 22.48
CA LEU A 279 -15.40 6.16 22.59
C LEU A 279 -14.97 6.15 24.06
N VAL A 280 -14.24 5.11 24.46
CA VAL A 280 -13.71 4.93 25.82
C VAL A 280 -12.21 4.70 25.75
N TRP A 281 -11.44 5.46 26.54
CA TRP A 281 -10.01 5.21 26.72
C TRP A 281 -9.82 4.08 27.73
N ILE A 282 -9.31 2.94 27.28
CA ILE A 282 -8.93 1.80 28.15
C ILE A 282 -7.57 2.08 28.79
N LYS A 283 -6.66 2.65 28.00
CA LYS A 283 -5.34 3.06 28.45
C LYS A 283 -5.00 4.41 27.85
N ARG A 284 -4.53 5.33 28.69
CA ARG A 284 -4.10 6.64 28.24
C ARG A 284 -2.90 7.10 29.04
N LYS A 285 -1.90 7.63 28.35
CA LYS A 285 -0.77 8.30 28.96
C LYS A 285 -1.28 9.56 29.63
N HIS A 286 -1.30 9.53 30.94
CA HIS A 286 -1.46 10.73 31.73
C HIS A 286 -0.10 11.37 31.97
N TYR A 287 -0.06 12.70 32.01
CA TYR A 287 1.16 13.45 32.38
C TYR A 287 1.72 12.97 33.74
N PHE A 288 0.82 12.62 34.67
CA PHE A 288 1.14 11.91 35.91
C PHE A 288 -0.04 11.03 36.35
N ARG A 289 0.21 10.03 37.19
CA ARG A 289 -0.86 9.26 37.84
C ARG A 289 -1.46 10.07 38.98
N GLY A 290 -2.78 10.27 38.95
CA GLY A 290 -3.51 11.04 39.97
C GLY A 290 -3.33 10.49 41.38
N GLU A 291 -3.30 9.16 41.51
CA GLU A 291 -3.06 8.44 42.77
C GLU A 291 -1.68 8.72 43.39
N LEU A 292 -0.67 8.97 42.55
CA LEU A 292 0.68 9.34 43.01
C LEU A 292 0.80 10.83 43.34
N ASN A 293 -0.19 11.64 42.95
CA ASN A 293 -0.18 13.10 43.11
C ASN A 293 -1.52 13.61 43.70
N PRO A 294 -2.00 13.06 44.82
CA PRO A 294 -3.30 13.43 45.40
C PRO A 294 -3.38 14.92 45.75
N GLN A 295 -2.25 15.54 46.10
CA GLN A 295 -2.13 16.97 46.37
C GLN A 295 -2.52 17.85 45.17
N PHE A 296 -2.27 17.39 43.94
CA PHE A 296 -2.62 18.15 42.74
C PHE A 296 -4.14 18.16 42.54
N LEU A 297 -4.78 17.00 42.67
CA LEU A 297 -6.23 16.84 42.56
C LEU A 297 -6.96 17.62 43.65
N ALA A 298 -6.46 17.58 44.90
CA ALA A 298 -7.05 18.30 46.03
C ALA A 298 -7.03 19.83 45.83
N ARG A 299 -5.98 20.39 45.20
CA ARG A 299 -5.91 21.83 44.90
C ARG A 299 -6.90 22.25 43.81
N TYR A 300 -7.09 21.41 42.79
CA TYR A 300 -8.05 21.68 41.71
C TYR A 300 -9.50 21.58 42.18
N ALA A 301 -9.82 20.59 43.02
CA ALA A 301 -11.16 20.42 43.60
C ALA A 301 -11.58 21.60 44.48
N ARG A 302 -10.66 22.19 45.27
CA ARG A 302 -10.94 23.39 46.07
C ARG A 302 -11.22 24.62 45.22
N ARG A 303 -10.48 24.83 44.12
CA ARG A 303 -10.73 25.93 43.17
C ARG A 303 -12.08 25.83 42.45
N GLY A 304 -12.58 24.62 42.22
CA GLY A 304 -13.92 24.41 41.65
C GLY A 304 -15.07 24.69 42.63
N HIS A 305 -14.80 24.67 43.95
CA HIS A 305 -15.80 24.96 44.97
C HIS A 305 -15.86 26.46 45.34
N ASP A 306 -14.73 27.17 45.23
CA ASP A 306 -14.66 28.63 45.41
C ASP A 306 -15.01 29.43 44.13
N GLY A 307 -15.54 28.77 43.10
CA GLY A 307 -15.80 29.31 41.77
C GLY A 307 -17.11 30.12 41.60
N THR A 308 -17.61 30.78 42.64
CA THR A 308 -18.41 32.00 42.42
C THR A 308 -17.47 33.19 42.40
N THR A 309 -17.42 33.86 41.24
CA THR A 309 -16.78 35.14 40.95
C THR A 309 -15.27 35.09 40.65
N GLU A 310 -14.90 35.08 39.37
CA GLU A 310 -14.56 36.31 38.62
C GLU A 310 -14.43 35.98 37.12
N ARG A 311 -14.73 36.99 36.30
CA ARG A 311 -14.80 36.95 34.84
C ARG A 311 -13.45 36.81 34.16
#